data_AF-A0A3S1TX62-F1
#
_entry.id   AF-A0A3S1TX62-F1
#
_cell.length_a   1.000
_cell.length_b   1.000
_cell.length_c   1.000
_cell.angle_alpha   90.00
_cell.angle_beta   90.00
_cell.angle_gamma   90.00
#
_symmetry.space_group_name_H-M   'P 1'
#
loop_
_entity.id
_entity.type
_entity.pdbx_description
1 polymer ?
#
loop_
_entity_poly.entity_id
_entity_poly.type
_entity_poly.pdbx_seq_one_letter_code
_entity_poly.pdbx_strand_id
1 'polypeptide(L)'
;MALDDDIRILSGVKLFQGFTQEQLRLLAFGAETTMLQADHKLYREDDVADSAYIVVSGLITLYRELGGERVPIGTAGPGTMLSELALIADTNRLTSASAAVDSEVIRLSRKMFHRILEEYPEIAVLLHERILEEFQQMIARIEELAPRFTG
;
A
#
# COMPACT_ATOMS: atom_id res chain seq x y z
N MET A 1 -3.09 4.61 -22.90
CA MET A 1 -3.51 5.77 -22.09
C MET A 1 -3.69 5.35 -20.65
N ALA A 2 -4.83 4.74 -20.23
CA ALA A 2 -4.99 4.27 -18.83
C ALA A 2 -3.89 3.29 -18.38
N LEU A 3 -3.60 2.25 -19.17
CA LEU A 3 -2.56 1.27 -18.84
C LEU A 3 -1.15 1.88 -18.72
N ASP A 4 -0.82 2.86 -19.57
CA ASP A 4 0.51 3.50 -19.54
C ASP A 4 0.65 4.41 -18.32
N ASP A 5 -0.46 5.04 -17.91
CA ASP A 5 -0.54 5.82 -16.68
C ASP A 5 -0.42 4.92 -15.44
N ASP A 6 -1.08 3.77 -15.42
CA ASP A 6 -0.96 2.78 -14.35
C ASP A 6 0.48 2.27 -14.22
N ILE A 7 1.12 1.92 -15.34
CA ILE A 7 2.54 1.50 -15.35
C ILE A 7 3.43 2.60 -14.77
N ARG A 8 3.20 3.85 -15.17
CA ARG A 8 3.96 5.00 -14.66
C ARG A 8 3.76 5.17 -13.16
N ILE A 9 2.54 5.06 -12.65
CA ILE A 9 2.23 5.18 -11.22
C ILE A 9 2.89 4.03 -10.45
N LEU A 10 2.73 2.79 -10.91
CA LEU A 10 3.32 1.61 -10.29
C LEU A 10 4.85 1.68 -10.27
N SER A 11 5.48 2.23 -11.31
CA SER A 11 6.93 2.41 -11.36
C SER A 11 7.47 3.36 -10.29
N GLY A 12 6.62 4.29 -9.80
CA GLY A 12 6.96 5.23 -8.73
C GLY A 12 6.84 4.65 -7.32
N VAL A 13 6.19 3.49 -7.16
CA VAL A 13 5.99 2.85 -5.87
C VAL A 13 7.30 2.20 -5.42
N LYS A 14 7.74 2.52 -4.20
CA LYS A 14 9.01 2.02 -3.64
C LYS A 14 9.09 0.49 -3.65
N LEU A 15 8.01 -0.19 -3.31
CA LEU A 15 7.93 -1.65 -3.33
C LEU A 15 8.30 -2.25 -4.71
N PHE A 16 7.91 -1.58 -5.81
CA PHE A 16 8.11 -2.06 -7.18
C PHE A 16 9.37 -1.53 -7.86
N GLN A 17 10.23 -0.79 -7.16
CA GLN A 17 11.49 -0.35 -7.74
C GLN A 17 12.36 -1.54 -8.14
N GLY A 18 12.87 -1.55 -9.37
CA GLY A 18 13.65 -2.67 -9.93
C GLY A 18 12.82 -3.65 -10.75
N PHE A 19 11.49 -3.51 -10.77
CA PHE A 19 10.65 -4.26 -11.69
C PHE A 19 10.85 -3.74 -13.12
N THR A 20 10.87 -4.65 -14.08
CA THR A 20 10.93 -4.30 -15.49
C THR A 20 9.60 -3.72 -15.97
N GLN A 21 9.61 -3.04 -17.11
CA GLN A 21 8.39 -2.50 -17.70
C GLN A 21 7.36 -3.59 -18.02
N GLU A 22 7.82 -4.80 -18.37
CA GLU A 22 6.95 -5.95 -18.63
C GLU A 22 6.27 -6.44 -17.35
N GLN A 23 7.02 -6.54 -16.24
CA GLN A 23 6.49 -6.93 -14.93
C GLN A 23 5.48 -5.90 -14.40
N LEU A 24 5.79 -4.61 -14.54
CA LEU A 24 4.86 -3.52 -14.18
C LEU A 24 3.59 -3.54 -15.04
N ARG A 25 3.73 -3.88 -16.33
CA ARG A 25 2.57 -4.04 -17.23
C ARG A 25 1.69 -5.21 -16.78
N LEU A 26 2.26 -6.34 -16.38
CA LEU A 26 1.49 -7.47 -15.84
C LEU A 26 0.73 -7.10 -14.57
N LEU A 27 1.38 -6.37 -13.66
CA LEU A 27 0.71 -5.81 -12.47
C LEU A 27 -0.46 -4.90 -12.86
N ALA A 28 -0.23 -3.95 -13.77
CA ALA A 28 -1.25 -3.02 -14.22
C ALA A 28 -2.45 -3.74 -14.87
N PHE A 29 -2.21 -4.78 -15.67
CA PHE A 29 -3.28 -5.59 -16.26
C PHE A 29 -4.12 -6.35 -15.23
N GLY A 30 -3.49 -6.81 -14.15
CA GLY A 30 -4.15 -7.54 -13.07
C GLY A 30 -4.76 -6.64 -12.00
N ALA A 31 -4.62 -5.32 -12.13
CA ALA A 31 -5.07 -4.35 -11.15
C ALA A 31 -6.51 -3.90 -11.40
N GLU A 32 -7.20 -3.51 -10.33
CA GLU A 32 -8.57 -2.99 -10.40
C GLU A 32 -8.58 -1.52 -10.02
N THR A 33 -9.13 -0.66 -10.88
CA THR A 33 -9.30 0.76 -10.56
C THR A 33 -10.61 0.99 -9.81
N THR A 34 -10.54 1.68 -8.68
CA THR A 34 -11.70 2.04 -7.85
C THR A 34 -11.81 3.55 -7.70
N MET A 35 -12.97 4.09 -8.08
CA MET A 35 -13.33 5.49 -7.81
C MET A 35 -14.01 5.58 -6.46
N LEU A 36 -13.59 6.54 -5.64
CA LEU A 36 -14.14 6.82 -4.31
C LEU A 36 -14.64 8.26 -4.30
N GLN A 37 -15.90 8.44 -3.92
CA GLN A 37 -16.42 9.78 -3.63
C GLN A 37 -15.90 10.25 -2.27
N ALA A 38 -15.87 11.56 -2.03
CA ALA A 38 -15.56 12.12 -0.72
C ALA A 38 -16.37 11.42 0.40
N ASP A 39 -15.72 11.26 1.56
CA ASP A 39 -16.20 10.56 2.76
C ASP A 39 -16.48 9.06 2.61
N HIS A 40 -16.29 8.46 1.42
CA HIS A 40 -16.45 7.02 1.26
C HIS A 40 -15.28 6.25 1.87
N LYS A 41 -15.63 5.19 2.60
CA LYS A 41 -14.66 4.28 3.22
C LYS A 41 -14.06 3.36 2.17
N LEU A 42 -12.73 3.25 2.16
CA LEU A 42 -11.97 2.32 1.33
C LEU A 42 -11.86 0.95 2.00
N TYR A 43 -11.47 0.92 3.29
CA TYR A 43 -11.47 -0.28 4.12
C TYR A 43 -11.61 0.09 5.59
N ARG A 44 -11.96 -0.88 6.43
CA ARG A 44 -12.04 -0.73 7.88
C ARG A 44 -10.85 -1.42 8.54
N GLU A 45 -10.42 -0.85 9.66
CA GLU A 45 -9.50 -1.51 10.59
C GLU A 45 -10.01 -2.91 10.98
N ASP A 46 -9.06 -3.82 11.21
CA ASP A 46 -9.26 -5.23 11.55
C ASP A 46 -9.91 -6.12 10.47
N ASP A 47 -10.37 -5.55 9.35
CA ASP A 47 -10.77 -6.35 8.19
C ASP A 47 -9.58 -7.17 7.66
N VAL A 48 -9.86 -8.33 7.07
CA VAL A 48 -8.83 -9.13 6.39
C VAL A 48 -8.20 -8.31 5.27
N ALA A 49 -6.88 -8.20 5.28
CA ALA A 49 -6.15 -7.43 4.29
C ALA A 49 -5.63 -8.34 3.17
N ASP A 50 -6.42 -8.50 2.11
CA ASP A 50 -6.10 -9.34 0.94
C ASP A 50 -5.52 -8.56 -0.25
N SER A 51 -5.31 -7.26 -0.08
CA SER A 51 -4.99 -6.34 -1.16
C SER A 51 -4.33 -5.06 -0.67
N ALA A 52 -3.47 -4.49 -1.50
CA ALA A 52 -2.93 -3.14 -1.32
C ALA A 52 -3.61 -2.16 -2.27
N TYR A 53 -3.50 -0.87 -1.95
CA TYR A 53 -4.08 0.20 -2.76
C TYR A 53 -3.03 1.26 -3.06
N ILE A 54 -2.97 1.75 -4.29
CA ILE A 54 -2.13 2.88 -4.68
C ILE A 54 -3.04 4.05 -5.00
N VAL A 55 -2.78 5.22 -4.41
CA VAL A 55 -3.54 6.42 -4.73
C VAL A 55 -3.11 6.95 -6.10
N VAL A 56 -4.04 7.03 -7.04
CA VAL A 56 -3.82 7.61 -8.38
C VAL A 56 -4.05 9.12 -8.33
N SER A 57 -5.16 9.53 -7.72
CA SER A 57 -5.56 10.92 -7.57
C SER A 57 -6.38 11.12 -6.29
N GLY A 58 -6.46 12.36 -5.82
CA GLY A 58 -7.21 12.71 -4.61
C GLY A 58 -6.38 12.57 -3.33
N LEU A 59 -7.05 12.28 -2.21
CA LEU A 59 -6.46 12.21 -0.88
C LEU A 59 -7.21 11.22 0.00
N ILE A 60 -6.49 10.24 0.55
CA ILE A 60 -7.04 9.24 1.48
C ILE A 60 -6.62 9.58 2.91
N THR A 61 -7.57 9.64 3.83
CA THR A 61 -7.31 9.80 5.26
C THR A 61 -7.27 8.43 5.92
N LEU A 62 -6.20 8.17 6.68
CA LEU A 62 -6.05 7.01 7.56
C LEU A 62 -6.48 7.39 8.98
N TYR A 63 -7.29 6.56 9.62
CA TYR A 63 -7.82 6.85 10.95
C TYR A 63 -8.08 5.58 11.77
N ARG A 64 -8.21 5.75 13.09
CA ARG A 64 -8.71 4.72 14.03
C ARG A 64 -10.00 5.18 14.67
N GLU A 65 -10.87 4.24 15.01
CA GLU A 65 -12.08 4.51 15.79
C GLU A 65 -11.79 4.21 17.26
N LEU A 66 -11.65 5.26 18.09
CA LEU A 66 -11.37 5.15 19.52
C LEU A 66 -12.53 5.80 20.29
N GLY A 67 -13.24 5.01 21.10
CA GLY A 67 -14.37 5.51 21.89
C GLY A 67 -15.53 6.07 21.06
N GLY A 68 -15.65 5.67 19.79
CA GLY A 68 -16.66 6.19 18.86
C GLY A 68 -16.23 7.42 18.07
N GLU A 69 -15.04 7.98 18.33
CA GLU A 69 -14.47 9.10 17.57
C GLU A 69 -13.44 8.62 16.55
N ARG A 70 -13.42 9.28 15.38
CA ARG A 70 -12.39 9.05 14.36
C ARG A 70 -11.14 9.87 14.68
N VAL A 71 -10.07 9.20 15.08
CA VAL A 71 -8.77 9.82 15.32
C VAL A 71 -7.91 9.68 14.06
N PRO A 72 -7.57 10.79 13.37
CA PRO A 72 -6.74 10.74 12.18
C PRO A 72 -5.31 10.33 12.54
N ILE A 73 -4.75 9.42 11.74
CA ILE A 73 -3.38 8.90 11.88
C ILE A 73 -2.47 9.53 10.82
N GLY A 74 -3.01 9.84 9.65
CA GLY A 74 -2.27 10.46 8.56
C GLY A 74 -3.08 10.54 7.28
N THR A 75 -2.43 10.99 6.23
CA THR A 75 -3.04 11.13 4.89
C THR A 75 -2.11 10.54 3.83
N ALA A 76 -2.68 9.97 2.78
CA ALA A 76 -1.98 9.41 1.63
C ALA A 76 -2.46 10.09 0.34
N GLY A 77 -1.53 10.71 -0.37
CA GLY A 77 -1.77 11.34 -1.67
C GLY A 77 -1.27 10.50 -2.84
N PRO A 78 -1.35 11.01 -4.08
CA PRO A 78 -0.97 10.30 -5.29
C PRO A 78 0.42 9.66 -5.22
N GLY A 79 0.54 8.42 -5.72
CA GLY A 79 1.76 7.61 -5.68
C GLY A 79 2.02 6.89 -4.35
N THR A 80 1.23 7.16 -3.31
CA THR A 80 1.36 6.47 -2.03
C THR A 80 0.67 5.11 -2.09
N MET A 81 1.38 4.05 -1.69
CA MET A 81 0.78 2.74 -1.48
C MET A 81 0.33 2.57 -0.02
N LEU A 82 -0.84 1.97 0.14
CA LEU A 82 -1.48 1.64 1.40
C LEU A 82 -1.53 0.12 1.57
N SER A 83 -1.30 -0.34 2.80
CA SER A 83 -1.34 -1.76 3.17
C SER A 83 -0.38 -2.64 2.37
N GLU A 84 0.85 -2.18 2.12
CA GLU A 84 1.85 -2.93 1.32
C GLU A 84 2.06 -4.37 1.85
N LEU A 85 2.10 -4.53 3.17
CA LEU A 85 2.24 -5.83 3.85
C LEU A 85 1.11 -6.81 3.51
N ALA A 86 -0.08 -6.32 3.12
CA ALA A 86 -1.19 -7.16 2.70
C ALA A 86 -0.91 -7.94 1.42
N LEU A 87 0.08 -7.54 0.62
CA LEU A 87 0.54 -8.30 -0.55
C LEU A 87 1.51 -9.43 -0.17
N ILE A 88 2.12 -9.37 1.01
CA ILE A 88 3.24 -10.25 1.38
C ILE A 88 2.81 -11.28 2.42
N ALA A 89 2.04 -10.86 3.42
CA ALA A 89 1.68 -11.69 4.57
C ALA A 89 0.19 -11.63 4.89
N ASP A 90 -0.34 -12.71 5.47
CA ASP A 90 -1.65 -12.73 6.11
C ASP A 90 -1.68 -11.72 7.27
N THR A 91 -2.51 -10.70 7.11
CA THR A 91 -2.63 -9.61 8.08
C THR A 91 -4.03 -9.00 8.01
N ASN A 92 -4.33 -8.20 9.03
CA ASN A 92 -5.54 -7.39 9.07
C ASN A 92 -5.19 -5.92 8.80
N ARG A 93 -6.18 -5.12 8.45
CA ARG A 93 -6.01 -3.67 8.25
C ARG A 93 -5.61 -3.01 9.58
N LEU A 94 -4.43 -2.40 9.62
CA LEU A 94 -3.90 -1.73 10.84
C LEU A 94 -4.62 -0.42 11.19
N THR A 95 -5.39 0.12 10.23
CA THR A 95 -6.14 1.38 10.30
C THR A 95 -7.38 1.27 9.42
N SER A 96 -8.34 2.18 9.60
CA SER A 96 -9.38 2.44 8.61
C SER A 96 -8.90 3.48 7.60
N ALA A 97 -9.47 3.47 6.40
CA ALA A 97 -9.17 4.47 5.37
C ALA A 97 -10.45 4.98 4.70
N SER A 98 -10.51 6.29 4.43
CA SER A 98 -11.59 6.91 3.65
C SER A 98 -11.07 8.02 2.75
N ALA A 99 -11.79 8.29 1.67
CA ALA A 99 -11.48 9.38 0.76
C ALA A 99 -11.83 10.73 1.43
N ALA A 100 -10.86 11.65 1.54
CA ALA A 100 -11.09 13.00 2.05
C ALA A 100 -11.68 13.92 0.97
N VAL A 101 -11.40 13.62 -0.29
CA VAL A 101 -11.94 14.23 -1.50
C VAL A 101 -12.22 13.12 -2.51
N ASP A 102 -12.93 13.41 -3.60
CA ASP A 102 -13.06 12.46 -4.71
C ASP A 102 -11.67 11.96 -5.13
N SER A 103 -11.50 10.64 -5.10
CA SER A 103 -10.21 9.97 -5.21
C SER A 103 -10.30 8.76 -6.11
N GLU A 104 -9.18 8.42 -6.71
CA GLU A 104 -9.01 7.22 -7.53
C GLU A 104 -7.88 6.39 -6.95
N VAL A 105 -8.11 5.08 -6.83
CA VAL A 105 -7.12 4.14 -6.31
C VAL A 105 -7.00 2.92 -7.21
N ILE A 106 -5.78 2.42 -7.38
CA ILE A 106 -5.50 1.11 -7.97
C ILE A 106 -5.45 0.08 -6.85
N ARG A 107 -6.28 -0.96 -6.93
CA ARG A 107 -6.25 -2.12 -6.04
C ARG A 107 -5.42 -3.23 -6.67
N LEU A 108 -4.45 -3.73 -5.92
CA LEU A 108 -3.70 -4.94 -6.24
C LEU A 108 -4.08 -6.03 -5.27
N SER A 109 -4.60 -7.15 -5.77
CA SER A 109 -4.89 -8.32 -4.92
C SER A 109 -3.62 -9.11 -4.63
N ARG A 110 -3.50 -9.66 -3.42
CA ARG A 110 -2.41 -10.56 -3.05
C ARG A 110 -2.31 -11.73 -4.01
N LYS A 111 -3.45 -12.32 -4.37
CA LYS A 111 -3.51 -13.47 -5.28
C LYS A 111 -2.87 -13.17 -6.64
N MET A 112 -3.13 -11.98 -7.20
CA MET A 112 -2.51 -11.58 -8.46
C MET A 112 -1.02 -11.30 -8.28
N PHE A 113 -0.64 -10.60 -7.21
CA PHE A 113 0.76 -10.32 -6.91
C PHE A 113 1.59 -11.59 -6.75
N HIS A 114 1.08 -12.57 -6.00
CA HIS A 114 1.77 -13.85 -5.75
C HIS A 114 2.00 -14.64 -7.05
N ARG A 115 1.06 -14.61 -8.01
CA ARG A 115 1.27 -15.23 -9.32
C ARG A 115 2.45 -14.64 -10.08
N ILE A 116 2.66 -13.33 -9.97
CA ILE A 116 3.81 -12.66 -10.60
C ILE A 116 5.10 -13.08 -9.91
N LEU A 117 5.09 -13.26 -8.58
CA LEU A 117 6.27 -13.77 -7.86
C LEU A 117 6.59 -15.24 -8.19
N GLU A 118 5.56 -16.06 -8.43
CA GLU A 118 5.73 -17.44 -8.89
C GLU A 118 6.30 -17.50 -10.32
N GLU A 119 5.88 -16.57 -11.19
CA GLU A 119 6.36 -16.47 -12.57
C GLU A 119 7.78 -15.87 -12.67
N TYR A 120 8.12 -14.93 -11.78
CA TYR A 120 9.41 -14.23 -11.76
C TYR A 120 10.06 -14.32 -10.37
N PRO A 121 10.71 -15.45 -10.02
CA PRO A 121 11.31 -15.67 -8.71
C PRO A 121 12.37 -14.63 -8.32
N GLU A 122 13.07 -14.04 -9.28
CA GLU A 122 14.04 -12.97 -9.06
C GLU A 122 13.41 -11.72 -8.42
N ILE A 123 12.13 -11.45 -8.70
CA ILE A 123 11.38 -10.36 -8.07
C ILE A 123 11.17 -10.68 -6.58
N ALA A 124 10.84 -11.92 -6.25
CA ALA A 124 10.61 -12.32 -4.87
C ALA A 124 11.88 -12.13 -4.03
N VAL A 125 13.06 -12.44 -4.58
CA VAL A 125 14.35 -12.20 -3.92
C VAL A 125 14.58 -10.70 -3.69
N LEU A 126 14.38 -9.87 -4.72
CA LEU A 126 14.55 -8.41 -4.62
C LEU A 126 13.61 -7.78 -3.58
N LEU A 127 12.34 -8.23 -3.55
CA LEU A 127 11.38 -7.79 -2.54
C LEU A 127 11.79 -8.22 -1.13
N HIS A 128 12.29 -9.45 -0.98
CA HIS A 128 12.76 -9.95 0.31
C HIS A 128 13.88 -9.08 0.88
N GLU A 129 14.89 -8.76 0.07
CA GLU A 129 15.99 -7.86 0.45
C GLU A 129 15.47 -6.48 0.85
N ARG A 130 14.56 -5.90 0.07
CA ARG A 130 13.96 -4.59 0.38
C ARG A 130 13.18 -4.58 1.68
N ILE A 131 12.36 -5.61 1.93
CA ILE A 131 11.57 -5.71 3.16
C ILE A 131 12.51 -5.82 4.37
N LEU A 132 13.61 -6.59 4.25
CA LEU A 132 14.61 -6.70 5.31
C LEU A 132 15.27 -5.35 5.60
N GLU A 133 15.67 -4.61 4.57
CA GLU A 133 16.26 -3.27 4.73
C GLU A 133 15.30 -2.31 5.42
N GLU A 134 14.02 -2.27 5.00
CA GLU A 134 13.01 -1.42 5.61
C GLU A 134 12.72 -1.80 7.06
N PHE A 135 12.67 -3.09 7.35
CA PHE A 135 12.46 -3.59 8.71
C PHE A 135 13.61 -3.19 9.63
N GLN A 136 14.86 -3.29 9.17
CA GLN A 136 16.03 -2.84 9.93
C GLN A 136 16.01 -1.33 10.18
N GLN A 137 15.66 -0.53 9.18
CA GLN A 137 15.52 0.92 9.32
C GLN A 137 14.42 1.29 10.33
N MET A 138 13.30 0.56 10.31
CA MET A 138 12.21 0.77 11.25
C MET A 138 12.62 0.44 12.68
N ILE A 139 13.34 -0.67 12.92
CA ILE A 139 13.88 -1.01 14.24
C ILE A 139 14.81 0.09 14.75
N ALA A 140 15.77 0.52 13.94
CA ALA A 140 16.71 1.58 14.32
C ALA A 140 15.97 2.87 14.73
N ARG A 141 14.93 3.25 13.98
CA ARG A 141 14.11 4.43 14.28
C ARG A 141 13.32 4.29 15.59
N ILE A 142 12.85 3.08 15.92
CA ILE A 142 12.18 2.82 17.20
C ILE A 142 13.19 2.93 18.35
N GLU A 143 14.39 2.39 18.20
CA GLU A 143 15.46 2.48 19.20
C GLU A 143 15.89 3.92 19.48
N GLU A 144 15.97 4.76 18.43
CA GLU A 144 16.23 6.20 18.58
C GLU A 144 15.15 6.94 19.38
N LEU A 145 13.90 6.48 19.30
CA LEU A 145 12.77 7.06 20.01
C LEU A 145 12.60 6.50 21.42
N ALA A 146 13.16 5.32 21.72
CA ALA A 146 13.01 4.65 23.01
C ALA A 146 13.38 5.54 24.23
N PRO A 147 14.45 6.36 24.21
CA PRO A 147 14.77 7.26 25.32
C PRO A 147 13.71 8.33 25.61
N ARG A 148 12.78 8.61 24.67
CA ARG A 148 11.70 9.60 24.86
C ARG A 148 10.52 9.05 25.67
N PHE A 149 10.44 7.74 25.88
CA PHE A 149 9.36 7.07 26.61
C PHE A 149 9.77 6.63 28.02
N THR A 150 11.05 6.76 28.38
CA THR A 150 11.60 6.47 29.72
C THR A 150 11.77 7.71 30.60
N GLY A 151 11.14 8.84 30.23
CA GLY A 151 11.08 10.08 31.01
C GLY A 151 9.77 10.25 31.76
#